data_AF-A0AAV3IM06-F1
#
_entry.id   AF-A0AAV3IM06-F1
#
_cell.length_a   1.000
_cell.length_b   1.000
_cell.length_c   1.000
_cell.angle_alpha   90.00
_cell.angle_beta   90.00
_cell.angle_gamma   90.00
#
_symmetry.space_group_name_H-M   'P 1'
#
loop_
_entity.id
_entity.type
_entity.pdbx_description
1 polymer ?
#
loop_
_entity_poly.entity_id
_entity_poly.type
_entity_poly.pdbx_seq_one_letter_code
_entity_poly.pdbx_strand_id
1 'polypeptide(L)'
;MAELKLTPKQENFCQLFIELGNASEAYRQAYDADSMNENTVNREAKRLLENPKITTRLELIRKEHQTRHNLTVDDLLQELEEARKAAFEGDRVQVSAAVAATMGKAKLLGLDKISELQVKKQELEIAKLQKELNPEEDEDVTPVQVTIHVVDASKKDAEHQSNTECASG
;
A
#
# COMPACT_ATOMS: atom_id res chain seq x y z
N MET A 1 -1.21 -37.35 -14.61
CA MET A 1 -1.04 -36.26 -13.63
C MET A 1 0.02 -36.73 -12.64
N ALA A 2 1.08 -35.95 -12.39
CA ALA A 2 2.12 -36.37 -11.47
C ALA A 2 1.51 -36.54 -10.06
N GLU A 3 1.45 -37.78 -9.56
CA GLU A 3 1.01 -38.04 -8.19
C GLU A 3 2.05 -37.49 -7.22
N LEU A 4 1.77 -36.32 -6.66
CA LEU A 4 2.51 -35.79 -5.53
C LEU A 4 2.22 -36.70 -4.33
N LYS A 5 3.17 -37.57 -3.97
CA LYS A 5 3.12 -38.35 -2.73
C LYS A 5 3.29 -37.41 -1.53
N LEU A 6 2.18 -36.85 -1.05
CA LEU A 6 2.05 -36.09 0.19
C LEU A 6 1.50 -36.97 1.30
N THR A 7 1.90 -36.68 2.53
CA THR A 7 1.28 -37.34 3.69
C THR A 7 -0.09 -36.71 3.98
N PRO A 8 -1.00 -37.42 4.66
CA PRO A 8 -2.31 -36.86 5.03
C PRO A 8 -2.19 -35.54 5.82
N LYS A 9 -1.17 -35.41 6.68
CA LYS A 9 -0.91 -34.17 7.44
C LYS A 9 -0.48 -33.01 6.53
N GLN A 10 0.33 -33.28 5.50
CA GLN A 10 0.76 -32.25 4.54
C GLN A 10 -0.40 -31.81 3.65
N GLU A 11 -1.25 -32.74 3.21
CA GLU A 11 -2.45 -32.39 2.46
C GLU A 11 -3.41 -31.55 3.32
N ASN A 12 -3.64 -31.96 4.57
CA ASN A 12 -4.46 -31.20 5.51
C ASN A 12 -3.91 -29.78 5.75
N PHE A 13 -2.59 -29.64 5.93
CA PHE A 13 -1.93 -28.34 6.01
C PHE A 13 -2.20 -27.47 4.78
N CYS A 14 -2.14 -28.05 3.57
CA CYS A 14 -2.41 -27.30 2.33
C CYS A 14 -3.85 -26.77 2.29
N GLN A 15 -4.83 -27.60 2.66
CA GLN A 15 -6.24 -27.19 2.71
C GLN A 15 -6.47 -26.07 3.72
N LEU A 16 -6.02 -26.28 4.96
CA LEU A 16 -6.15 -25.29 6.05
C LEU A 16 -5.43 -23.98 5.73
N PHE A 17 -4.29 -24.01 5.05
CA PHE A 17 -3.58 -22.79 4.67
C PHE A 17 -4.35 -21.97 3.64
N ILE A 18 -5.03 -22.61 2.69
CA ILE A 18 -5.88 -21.93 1.71
C ILE A 18 -7.13 -21.33 2.37
N GLU A 19 -7.70 -22.02 3.36
CA GLU A 19 -8.89 -21.54 4.10
C GLU A 19 -8.58 -20.40 5.07
N LEU A 20 -7.51 -20.52 5.86
CA LEU A 20 -7.18 -19.58 6.94
C LEU A 20 -6.30 -18.42 6.49
N GLY A 21 -5.51 -18.61 5.42
CA GLY A 21 -4.50 -17.64 4.98
C GLY A 21 -3.30 -17.46 5.94
N ASN A 22 -3.25 -18.22 7.05
CA ASN A 22 -2.21 -18.16 8.06
C ASN A 22 -1.47 -19.51 8.17
N ALA A 23 -0.18 -19.51 7.84
CA ALA A 23 0.65 -20.72 7.82
C ALA A 23 0.87 -21.29 9.23
N SER A 24 1.02 -20.44 10.24
CA SER A 24 1.25 -20.88 11.62
C SER A 24 0.02 -21.56 12.20
N GLU A 25 -1.18 -21.00 11.95
CA GLU A 25 -2.44 -21.62 12.39
C GLU A 25 -2.74 -22.91 11.63
N ALA A 26 -2.55 -22.91 10.30
CA ALA A 26 -2.69 -24.13 9.50
C ALA A 26 -1.76 -25.23 10.00
N TYR A 27 -0.52 -24.90 10.40
CA TYR A 27 0.41 -25.88 10.98
C TYR A 27 -0.06 -26.42 12.32
N ARG A 28 -0.53 -25.56 13.23
CA ARG A 28 -1.04 -25.98 14.54
C ARG A 28 -2.16 -26.99 14.40
N GLN A 29 -3.13 -26.71 13.53
CA GLN A 29 -4.27 -27.58 13.29
C GLN A 29 -3.89 -28.86 12.52
N ALA A 30 -2.97 -28.80 11.56
CA ALA A 30 -2.60 -29.98 10.77
C ALA A 30 -1.68 -30.97 11.52
N TYR A 31 -0.91 -30.48 12.50
CA TYR A 31 0.09 -31.26 13.22
C TYR A 31 -0.19 -31.39 14.72
N ASP A 32 -1.35 -30.94 15.20
CA ASP A 32 -1.75 -30.94 16.61
C ASP A 32 -0.70 -30.24 17.51
N ALA A 33 -0.17 -29.11 17.03
CA ALA A 33 0.98 -28.41 17.62
C ALA A 33 0.61 -27.28 18.59
N ASP A 34 -0.51 -27.40 19.29
CA ASP A 34 -1.02 -26.36 20.21
C ASP A 34 -0.09 -26.15 21.42
N SER A 35 0.60 -27.21 21.85
CA SER A 35 1.58 -27.16 22.94
C SER A 35 2.94 -26.62 22.53
N MET A 36 3.17 -26.38 21.22
CA MET A 36 4.45 -25.87 20.72
C MET A 36 4.53 -24.34 20.82
N ASN A 37 5.75 -23.85 21.13
CA ASN A 37 6.07 -22.43 21.10
C ASN A 37 5.83 -21.85 19.69
N GLU A 38 5.25 -20.65 19.65
CA GLU A 38 4.95 -19.88 18.44
C GLU A 38 6.15 -19.72 17.49
N ASN A 39 7.33 -19.42 18.01
CA ASN A 39 8.54 -19.26 17.17
C ASN A 39 8.91 -20.57 16.45
N THR A 40 8.70 -21.71 17.12
CA THR A 40 8.94 -23.02 16.51
C THR A 40 7.89 -23.32 15.46
N VAL A 41 6.61 -23.08 15.76
CA VAL A 41 5.50 -23.25 14.81
C VAL A 41 5.73 -22.43 13.54
N ASN A 42 6.09 -21.15 13.67
CA ASN A 42 6.35 -20.27 12.53
C ASN A 42 7.47 -20.80 11.63
N ARG A 43 8.59 -21.23 12.23
CA ARG A 43 9.73 -21.78 11.48
C ARG A 43 9.37 -23.07 10.76
N GLU A 44 8.66 -23.98 11.42
CA GLU A 44 8.24 -25.25 10.80
C GLU A 44 7.21 -25.04 9.68
N ALA A 45 6.24 -24.14 9.89
CA ALA A 45 5.27 -23.75 8.88
C ALA A 45 5.94 -23.14 7.64
N LYS A 46 6.90 -22.23 7.86
CA LYS A 46 7.72 -21.66 6.77
C LYS A 46 8.48 -22.73 6.01
N ARG A 47 9.13 -23.66 6.72
CA ARG A 47 9.85 -24.78 6.12
C ARG A 47 8.95 -25.67 5.26
N LEU A 48 7.69 -25.88 5.67
CA LEU A 48 6.71 -26.61 4.86
C LEU A 48 6.33 -25.86 3.59
N LEU A 49 6.15 -24.54 3.65
CA LEU A 49 5.85 -23.73 2.46
C LEU A 49 7.01 -23.72 1.45
N GLU A 50 8.24 -23.83 1.92
CA GLU A 50 9.45 -23.96 1.09
C GLU A 50 9.61 -25.36 0.45
N ASN A 51 8.82 -26.36 0.89
CA ASN A 51 8.88 -27.70 0.31
C ASN A 51 8.25 -27.71 -1.09
N PRO A 52 9.00 -28.05 -2.16
CA PRO A 52 8.49 -27.98 -3.53
C PRO A 52 7.20 -28.77 -3.77
N LYS A 53 7.01 -29.90 -3.07
CA LYS A 53 5.79 -30.71 -3.20
C LYS A 53 4.56 -29.98 -2.65
N ILE A 54 4.73 -29.26 -1.54
CA ILE A 54 3.66 -28.50 -0.89
C ILE A 54 3.34 -27.26 -1.73
N THR A 55 4.36 -26.54 -2.20
CA THR A 55 4.18 -25.40 -3.11
C THR A 55 3.39 -25.82 -4.35
N THR A 56 3.79 -26.92 -5.01
CA THR A 56 3.09 -27.45 -6.19
C THR A 56 1.64 -27.82 -5.86
N ARG A 57 1.38 -28.43 -4.70
CA ARG A 57 0.01 -28.78 -4.29
C ARG A 57 -0.86 -27.55 -4.03
N LEU A 58 -0.32 -26.52 -3.39
CA LEU A 58 -1.02 -25.26 -3.17
C LEU A 58 -1.38 -24.58 -4.50
N GLU A 59 -0.49 -24.61 -5.48
CA GLU A 59 -0.78 -24.11 -6.83
C GLU A 59 -1.90 -24.90 -7.51
N LEU A 60 -1.90 -26.24 -7.39
CA LEU A 60 -2.97 -27.08 -7.90
C LEU A 60 -4.32 -26.75 -7.24
N ILE A 61 -4.35 -26.63 -5.91
CA ILE A 61 -5.58 -26.27 -5.17
C ILE A 61 -6.06 -24.89 -5.62
N ARG A 62 -5.18 -23.88 -5.71
CA ARG A 62 -5.54 -22.54 -6.22
C ARG A 62 -6.08 -22.61 -7.64
N LYS A 63 -5.48 -23.41 -8.50
CA LYS A 63 -5.95 -23.62 -9.89
C LYS A 63 -7.31 -24.32 -9.92
N GLU A 64 -7.56 -25.29 -9.05
CA GLU A 64 -8.86 -25.96 -8.89
C GLU A 64 -9.92 -24.95 -8.43
N HIS A 65 -9.63 -24.12 -7.42
CA HIS A 65 -10.53 -23.05 -6.98
C HIS A 65 -10.77 -22.00 -8.07
N GLN A 66 -9.73 -21.59 -8.80
CA GLN A 66 -9.87 -20.71 -9.96
C GLN A 66 -10.79 -21.32 -11.01
N THR A 67 -10.62 -22.61 -11.32
CA THR A 67 -11.44 -23.32 -12.32
C THR A 67 -12.91 -23.44 -11.87
N ARG A 68 -13.17 -23.68 -10.58
CA ARG A 68 -14.54 -23.81 -10.05
C ARG A 68 -15.28 -22.48 -9.94
N HIS A 69 -14.57 -21.37 -9.80
CA HIS A 69 -15.12 -20.01 -9.67
C HIS A 69 -14.70 -19.12 -10.85
N ASN A 70 -14.49 -19.69 -12.03
CA ASN A 70 -13.89 -19.02 -13.17
C ASN A 70 -14.84 -18.04 -13.86
N LEU A 71 -15.31 -17.04 -13.11
CA LEU A 71 -15.76 -15.77 -13.66
C LEU A 71 -14.51 -14.90 -13.75
N THR A 72 -13.98 -14.79 -14.96
CA THR A 72 -12.92 -13.85 -15.28
C THR A 72 -13.49 -12.42 -15.32
N VAL A 73 -12.60 -11.43 -15.31
CA VAL A 73 -13.03 -10.03 -15.55
C VAL A 73 -13.71 -9.91 -16.91
N ASP A 74 -13.26 -10.65 -17.92
CA ASP A 74 -13.87 -10.67 -19.25
C ASP A 74 -15.28 -11.26 -19.23
N ASP A 75 -15.50 -12.34 -18.46
CA ASP A 75 -16.84 -12.94 -18.28
C ASP A 75 -17.81 -11.92 -17.63
N LEU A 76 -17.37 -11.24 -16.57
CA LEU A 76 -18.18 -10.20 -15.92
C LEU A 76 -18.42 -8.98 -16.84
N LEU A 77 -17.43 -8.58 -17.64
CA LEU A 77 -17.59 -7.50 -18.61
C LEU A 77 -18.60 -7.88 -19.71
N GLN A 78 -18.59 -9.14 -20.14
CA GLN A 78 -19.56 -9.67 -21.08
C GLN A 78 -20.96 -9.69 -20.49
N GLU A 79 -21.15 -10.23 -19.29
CA GLU A 79 -22.43 -10.24 -18.59
C GLU A 79 -22.99 -8.81 -18.39
N LEU A 80 -22.14 -7.86 -18.02
CA LEU A 80 -22.56 -6.45 -17.89
C LEU A 80 -22.93 -5.82 -19.25
N GLU A 81 -22.25 -6.18 -20.34
CA GLU A 81 -22.62 -5.69 -21.67
C GLU A 81 -23.94 -6.30 -22.15
N GLU A 82 -24.17 -7.58 -21.88
CA GLU A 82 -25.45 -8.24 -22.16
C GLU A 82 -26.60 -7.62 -21.37
N ALA A 83 -26.41 -7.37 -20.07
CA ALA A 83 -27.38 -6.65 -19.24
C ALA A 83 -27.66 -5.23 -19.76
N ARG A 84 -26.61 -4.52 -20.23
CA ARG A 84 -26.75 -3.19 -20.83
C ARG A 84 -27.57 -3.23 -22.13
N LYS A 85 -27.37 -4.22 -22.99
CA LYS A 85 -28.14 -4.41 -24.23
C LYS A 85 -29.60 -4.78 -23.94
N ALA A 86 -29.82 -5.73 -23.03
CA ALA A 86 -31.16 -6.14 -22.61
C ALA A 86 -31.97 -4.96 -22.04
N ALA A 87 -31.32 -4.03 -21.34
CA ALA A 87 -31.94 -2.80 -20.85
C ALA A 87 -32.44 -1.86 -21.98
N PHE A 88 -31.86 -1.93 -23.18
CA PHE A 88 -32.30 -1.17 -24.36
C PHE A 88 -33.30 -1.94 -25.23
N GLU A 89 -33.23 -3.27 -25.25
CA GLU A 89 -34.03 -4.13 -26.14
C GLU A 89 -35.38 -4.56 -25.53
N GLY A 90 -35.59 -4.37 -24.23
CA GLY A 90 -36.85 -4.71 -23.56
C GLY A 90 -38.04 -3.80 -23.94
N ASP A 91 -39.27 -4.26 -23.66
CA ASP A 91 -40.53 -3.53 -23.92
C ASP A 91 -40.54 -2.10 -23.35
N ARG A 92 -39.78 -1.87 -22.28
CA ARG A 92 -39.52 -0.55 -21.71
C ARG A 92 -38.02 -0.36 -21.58
N VAL A 93 -37.52 0.69 -22.22
CA VAL A 93 -36.11 1.07 -22.13
C VAL A 93 -35.77 1.47 -20.70
N GLN A 94 -34.79 0.78 -20.10
CA GLN A 94 -34.31 1.02 -18.73
C GLN A 94 -32.93 1.70 -18.76
N VAL A 95 -32.90 3.00 -19.03
CA VAL A 95 -31.65 3.78 -19.12
C VAL A 95 -30.83 3.71 -17.83
N SER A 96 -31.48 3.72 -16.66
CA SER A 96 -30.79 3.62 -15.36
C SER A 96 -30.02 2.31 -15.19
N ALA A 97 -30.59 1.18 -15.63
CA ALA A 97 -29.93 -0.12 -15.60
C ALA A 97 -28.73 -0.17 -16.55
N ALA A 98 -28.85 0.41 -17.75
CA ALA A 98 -27.74 0.51 -18.69
C ALA A 98 -26.57 1.37 -18.16
N VAL A 99 -26.89 2.48 -17.48
CA VAL A 99 -25.88 3.33 -16.82
C VAL A 99 -25.21 2.58 -15.68
N ALA A 100 -25.96 1.86 -14.85
CA ALA A 100 -25.42 1.05 -13.77
C ALA A 100 -24.46 -0.03 -14.28
N ALA A 101 -24.82 -0.72 -15.36
CA ALA A 101 -23.93 -1.70 -16.00
C ALA A 101 -22.63 -1.04 -16.52
N THR A 102 -22.74 0.13 -17.15
CA THR A 102 -21.59 0.90 -17.65
C THR A 102 -20.65 1.32 -16.52
N MET A 103 -21.21 1.81 -15.41
CA MET A 103 -20.43 2.15 -14.20
C MET A 103 -19.77 0.92 -13.58
N GLY A 104 -20.47 -0.23 -13.55
CA GLY A 104 -19.89 -1.50 -13.13
C GLY A 104 -18.64 -1.88 -13.94
N LYS A 105 -18.69 -1.72 -15.27
CA LYS A 105 -17.54 -1.95 -16.17
C LYS A 105 -16.39 -0.99 -15.87
N ALA A 106 -16.68 0.31 -15.67
CA ALA A 106 -15.67 1.31 -15.32
C ALA A 106 -14.96 0.98 -13.99
N LYS A 107 -15.72 0.48 -13.00
CA LYS A 107 -15.18 0.05 -11.71
C LYS A 107 -14.30 -1.20 -11.82
N LEU A 108 -14.71 -2.20 -12.62
CA LEU A 108 -13.91 -3.40 -12.87
C LEU A 108 -12.59 -3.08 -13.58
N LEU A 109 -12.59 -2.11 -14.50
CA LEU A 109 -11.39 -1.65 -15.20
C LEU A 109 -10.57 -0.61 -14.41
N GLY A 110 -11.01 -0.23 -13.20
CA GLY A 110 -10.34 0.76 -12.36
C GLY A 110 -10.39 2.20 -12.88
N LEU A 111 -11.20 2.48 -13.91
CA LEU A 111 -11.33 3.81 -14.53
C LEU A 111 -12.03 4.83 -13.62
N ASP A 112 -12.82 4.34 -12.66
CA ASP A 112 -13.49 5.12 -11.60
C ASP A 112 -12.49 5.92 -10.74
N LYS A 113 -11.36 5.30 -10.37
CA LYS A 113 -10.40 5.85 -9.40
C LYS A 113 -9.31 6.70 -10.04
N ILE A 114 -9.24 6.78 -11.36
CA ILE A 114 -8.17 7.50 -12.07
C ILE A 114 -8.18 8.98 -11.68
N SER A 115 -9.35 9.57 -11.52
CA SER A 115 -9.52 10.95 -11.07
C SER A 115 -8.99 11.16 -9.65
N GLU A 116 -9.33 10.28 -8.70
CA GLU A 116 -8.87 10.37 -7.31
C GLU A 116 -7.35 10.22 -7.19
N LEU A 117 -6.75 9.31 -7.97
CA LEU A 117 -5.31 9.11 -7.99
C LEU A 117 -4.57 10.29 -8.61
N GLN A 118 -5.14 10.92 -9.64
CA GLN A 118 -4.60 12.14 -10.24
C GLN A 118 -4.62 13.31 -9.25
N VAL A 119 -5.72 13.48 -8.51
CA VAL A 119 -5.84 14.52 -7.47
C VAL A 119 -4.84 14.29 -6.35
N LYS A 120 -4.73 13.06 -5.81
CA LYS A 120 -3.74 12.74 -4.77
C LYS A 120 -2.30 12.96 -5.24
N LYS A 121 -2.01 12.66 -6.51
CA LYS A 121 -0.70 12.93 -7.10
C LYS A 121 -0.42 14.43 -7.12
N GLN A 122 -1.39 15.25 -7.52
CA GLN A 122 -1.28 16.71 -7.51
C GLN A 122 -1.11 17.26 -6.09
N GLU A 123 -1.87 16.75 -5.11
CA GLU A 123 -1.74 17.14 -3.70
C GLU A 123 -0.34 16.83 -3.14
N LEU A 124 0.19 15.64 -3.43
CA LEU A 124 1.55 15.27 -3.02
C LEU A 124 2.62 16.14 -3.69
N GLU A 125 2.42 16.52 -4.95
CA GLU A 125 3.33 17.39 -5.68
C GLU A 125 3.33 18.81 -5.12
N ILE A 126 2.15 19.35 -4.80
CA ILE A 126 1.99 20.64 -4.10
C ILE A 126 2.65 20.60 -2.71
N ALA A 127 2.44 19.54 -1.94
CA ALA A 127 3.04 19.40 -0.61
C ALA A 127 4.57 19.36 -0.64
N LYS A 128 5.16 18.72 -1.66
CA LYS A 128 6.62 18.72 -1.87
C LYS A 128 7.14 20.12 -2.20
N LEU A 129 6.47 20.82 -3.12
CA LEU A 129 6.85 22.18 -3.48
C LEU A 129 6.73 23.14 -2.30
N GLN A 130 5.70 23.01 -1.45
CA GLN A 130 5.55 23.81 -0.24
C GLN A 130 6.69 23.57 0.76
N LYS A 131 7.13 22.32 0.91
CA LYS A 131 8.27 21.97 1.76
C LYS A 131 9.61 22.46 1.20
N GLU A 132 9.75 22.53 -0.12
CA GLU A 132 10.93 23.13 -0.77
C GLU A 132 10.94 24.66 -0.68
N LEU A 133 9.77 25.31 -0.66
CA LEU A 133 9.64 26.77 -0.57
C LEU A 133 9.80 27.32 0.85
N ASN A 134 9.32 26.57 1.85
CA ASN A 134 9.56 26.82 3.27
C ASN A 134 10.39 25.67 3.84
N PRO A 135 11.73 25.67 3.66
CA PRO A 135 12.57 24.85 4.54
C PRO A 135 12.22 25.28 5.97
N GLU A 136 11.96 24.33 6.86
CA GLU A 136 11.81 24.62 8.28
C GLU A 136 12.98 25.53 8.69
N GLU A 137 12.67 26.76 9.11
CA GLU A 137 13.63 27.67 9.73
C GLU A 137 13.96 27.11 11.11
N ASP A 138 14.62 25.95 11.14
CA ASP A 138 15.28 25.39 12.32
C ASP A 138 16.68 26.01 12.44
N GLU A 139 16.74 27.34 12.47
CA GLU A 139 17.71 28.06 13.29
C GLU A 139 16.93 29.16 13.96
N ASP A 140 16.83 29.12 15.29
CA ASP A 140 16.40 30.25 16.11
C ASP A 140 17.24 31.47 15.73
N VAL A 141 16.82 32.24 14.72
CA VAL A 141 17.38 33.55 14.42
C VAL A 141 16.93 34.47 15.55
N THR A 142 17.64 34.37 16.67
CA THR A 142 17.51 35.29 17.78
C THR A 142 17.82 36.68 17.24
N PRO A 143 16.88 37.64 17.33
CA PRO A 143 17.14 38.98 16.83
C PRO A 143 18.29 39.59 17.64
N VAL A 144 19.43 39.81 16.97
CA VAL A 144 20.60 40.46 17.58
C VAL A 144 20.23 41.92 17.84
N GLN A 145 20.20 42.33 19.11
CA GLN A 145 20.08 43.75 19.43
C GLN A 145 21.37 44.48 19.04
N VAL A 146 21.29 45.29 17.98
CA VAL A 146 22.37 46.20 17.60
C VAL A 146 22.24 47.48 18.43
N THR A 147 23.02 47.59 19.51
CA THR A 147 23.13 48.84 20.28
C THR A 147 24.06 49.80 19.54
N ILE A 148 23.50 50.79 18.86
CA ILE A 148 24.27 51.86 18.23
C ILE A 148 24.60 52.90 19.30
N HIS A 149 25.86 52.96 19.74
CA HIS A 149 26.34 54.05 20.58
C HIS A 149 26.53 55.30 19.73
N VAL A 150 25.57 56.23 19.80
CA VAL A 150 25.72 57.55 19.20
C VAL A 150 26.70 58.35 20.07
N VAL A 151 27.93 58.53 19.58
CA VAL A 151 28.92 59.42 20.20
C VAL A 151 28.64 60.83 19.71
N ASP A 152 28.42 61.77 20.64
CA ASP A 152 28.28 63.19 20.31
C ASP A 152 29.64 63.74 19.87
N ALA A 153 29.79 63.92 18.55
CA ALA A 153 31.01 64.42 17.91
C ALA A 153 31.38 65.86 18.32
N SER A 154 30.53 66.56 19.10
CA SER A 154 30.83 67.89 19.61
C SER A 154 31.68 67.90 20.89
N LYS A 155 31.94 66.72 21.51
CA LYS A 155 32.86 66.60 22.65
C LYS A 155 34.31 66.47 22.16
N LYS A 156 35.16 67.42 22.56
CA LYS A 156 36.55 67.59 22.09
C LYS A 156 37.54 66.46 22.43
N ASP A 157 37.13 65.48 23.25
CA ASP A 157 38.00 64.40 23.74
C ASP A 157 37.40 63.00 23.48
N ALA A 158 36.72 62.79 22.35
CA ALA A 158 36.25 61.46 21.95
C ALA A 158 37.41 60.65 21.34
N GLU A 159 38.08 59.83 22.15
CA GLU A 159 39.16 58.95 21.72
C GLU A 159 38.66 57.80 20.82
N HIS A 160 39.34 57.58 19.70
CA HIS A 160 39.08 56.49 18.76
C HIS A 160 39.56 55.15 19.34
N GLN A 161 38.62 54.27 19.71
CA GLN A 161 38.95 52.89 20.09
C GLN A 161 38.78 51.97 18.89
N SER A 162 39.90 51.58 18.28
CA SER A 162 39.96 50.55 17.25
C SER A 162 39.90 49.17 17.92
N ASN A 163 38.74 48.50 17.91
CA ASN A 163 38.69 47.10 18.31
C ASN A 163 39.25 46.23 17.18
N THR A 164 40.53 45.90 17.30
CA THR A 164 41.21 44.83 16.56
C THR A 164 40.86 43.49 17.20
N GLU A 165 39.91 42.75 16.64
CA GLU A 165 39.71 41.32 16.95
C GLU A 165 39.02 40.62 15.76
N CYS A 166 39.79 40.33 14.70
CA CYS A 166 39.51 39.21 13.80
C CYS A 166 40.64 38.22 13.96
N ALA A 167 40.57 37.42 15.03
CA ALA A 167 41.42 36.27 15.24
C ALA A 167 40.56 35.00 15.14
N SER A 168 40.78 34.28 14.04
CA SER A 168 40.82 32.81 13.93
C SER A 168 39.71 31.96 14.56
N GLY A 169 38.99 31.22 13.71
CA GLY A 169 38.15 30.07 14.05
C GLY A 169 37.38 29.61 12.83
#